data_AF-A0A2E2MMT6-F1
#
_entry.id   AF-A0A2E2MMT6-F1
#
_cell.length_a   1.000
_cell.length_b   1.000
_cell.length_c   1.000
_cell.angle_alpha   90.00
_cell.angle_beta   90.00
_cell.angle_gamma   90.00
#
_symmetry.space_group_name_H-M   'P 1'
#
loop_
_entity.id
_entity.type
_entity.pdbx_description
1 polymer ?
#
loop_
_entity_poly.entity_id
_entity_poly.type
_entity_poly.pdbx_seq_one_letter_code
_entity_poly.pdbx_strand_id
1 'polypeptide(L)' 'MLGWLGHFRKPPRRTFITHGEPEAASSLRMKIEEHLHWDATVPDYLDQVEL' A
#
# COMPACT_ATOMS: atom_id res chain seq x y z
N MET A 1 10.28 -2.76 5.10
CA MET A 1 9.45 -1.94 4.17
C MET A 1 8.97 -0.63 4.79
N LEU A 2 8.24 -0.62 5.91
CA LEU A 2 7.65 0.62 6.47
C LEU A 2 8.67 1.74 6.72
N GLY A 3 9.86 1.41 7.24
CA GLY A 3 10.91 2.42 7.45
C GLY A 3 11.40 3.07 6.15
N TRP A 4 11.36 2.35 5.02
CA TRP A 4 11.68 2.94 3.71
C TRP A 4 10.54 3.85 3.22
N LEU A 5 9.28 3.43 3.38
CA LEU A 5 8.10 4.24 3.05
C LEU A 5 7.99 5.50 3.94
N GLY A 6 8.41 5.44 5.20
CA GLY A 6 8.38 6.60 6.10
C GLY A 6 9.33 7.74 5.72
N HIS A 7 10.29 7.52 4.80
CA HIS A 7 11.25 8.55 4.39
C HIS A 7 10.72 9.50 3.30
N PHE A 8 9.54 9.25 2.75
CA PHE A 8 8.95 10.14 1.74
C PHE A 8 8.43 11.42 2.41
N ARG A 9 8.95 12.58 1.96
CA ARG A 9 8.56 13.90 2.50
C ARG A 9 7.11 14.29 2.19
N LYS A 10 6.56 13.78 1.09
CA LYS A 10 5.15 13.97 0.72
C LYS A 10 4.52 12.59 0.61
N PRO A 11 3.37 12.35 1.28
CA PRO A 11 2.66 11.09 1.13
C PRO A 11 2.18 10.94 -0.32
N PRO A 12 2.25 9.74 -0.90
CA PRO A 12 1.59 9.45 -2.17
C PRO A 12 0.08 9.61 -2.04
N ARG A 13 -0.59 9.89 -3.16
CA ARG A 13 -2.06 9.95 -3.21
C ARG A 13 -2.70 8.59 -2.94
N ARG A 14 -2.09 7.54 -3.48
CA ARG A 14 -2.50 6.14 -3.31
C ARG A 14 -1.31 5.23 -3.52
N THR A 15 -1.24 4.14 -2.74
CA THR A 15 -0.18 3.13 -2.79
C THR A 15 -0.79 1.79 -3.17
N PHE A 16 -0.26 1.13 -4.21
CA PHE A 16 -0.74 -0.19 -4.64
C PHE A 16 0.27 -1.28 -4.30
N ILE A 17 -0.20 -2.34 -3.66
CA ILE A 17 0.61 -3.52 -3.31
C ILE A 17 0.28 -4.61 -4.31
N THR A 18 1.14 -4.80 -5.31
CA THR A 18 0.90 -5.71 -6.43
C THR A 18 1.58 -7.07 -6.31
N HIS A 19 2.47 -7.24 -5.32
CA HIS A 19 3.23 -8.46 -5.11
C HIS A 19 3.20 -8.92 -3.65
N GLY A 20 3.13 -10.24 -3.49
CA GLY A 20 3.06 -10.92 -2.20
C GLY A 20 1.89 -11.89 -2.16
N GLU A 21 1.96 -12.86 -1.25
CA GLU A 21 0.80 -13.68 -0.92
C GLU A 21 -0.36 -12.78 -0.44
N PRO A 22 -1.64 -13.11 -0.75
CA PRO A 22 -2.78 -12.23 -0.43
C PRO A 22 -2.84 -11.78 1.03
N GLU A 23 -2.56 -12.70 1.98
CA GLU A 23 -2.54 -12.38 3.41
C GLU A 23 -1.38 -11.45 3.79
N ALA A 24 -0.21 -11.65 3.19
CA ALA A 24 0.97 -10.81 3.43
C ALA A 24 0.76 -9.40 2.85
N ALA A 25 0.18 -9.30 1.65
CA ALA A 25 -0.16 -8.04 1.00
C ALA A 25 -1.22 -7.27 1.81
N SER A 26 -2.25 -7.95 2.27
CA SER A 26 -3.29 -7.38 3.14
C SER A 26 -2.72 -6.93 4.49
N SER A 27 -1.84 -7.71 5.12
CA SER A 27 -1.14 -7.31 6.35
C SER A 27 -0.26 -6.07 6.13
N LEU A 28 0.43 -5.98 4.99
CA LEU A 28 1.22 -4.81 4.65
C LEU A 28 0.34 -3.58 4.42
N ARG A 29 -0.81 -3.73 3.74
CA ARG A 29 -1.81 -2.65 3.56
C ARG A 29 -2.23 -2.06 4.89
N MET A 30 -2.66 -2.91 5.83
CA MET A 30 -3.09 -2.48 7.16
C MET A 30 -1.98 -1.72 7.88
N LYS A 31 -0.75 -2.23 7.85
CA LYS A 31 0.38 -1.57 8.50
C LYS A 31 0.70 -0.21 7.87
N ILE A 32 0.54 -0.04 6.56
CA ILE A 32 0.76 1.25 5.89
C ILE A 32 -0.33 2.25 6.32
N GLU A 33 -1.60 1.83 6.35
CA GLU A 33 -2.72 2.66 6.79
C GLU A 33 -2.58 3.07 8.27
N GLU A 34 -2.23 2.13 9.15
CA GLU A 34 -2.11 2.37 10.59
C GLU A 34 -0.89 3.24 10.96
N HIS A 35 0.27 2.96 10.37
CA HIS A 35 1.52 3.63 10.75
C HIS A 35 1.83 4.89 9.96
N LEU A 36 1.44 4.94 8.68
CA LEU A 36 1.77 6.05 7.79
C LEU A 36 0.55 6.89 7.42
N HIS A 37 -0.67 6.40 7.70
CA HIS A 37 -1.93 7.06 7.32
C HIS A 37 -2.05 7.30 5.81
N TRP A 38 -1.44 6.42 5.01
CA TRP A 38 -1.52 6.49 3.54
C TRP A 38 -2.68 5.65 3.03
N ASP A 39 -3.32 6.11 1.95
CA ASP A 39 -4.28 5.30 1.19
C ASP A 39 -3.52 4.16 0.49
N ALA A 40 -3.74 2.92 0.95
CA ALA A 40 -3.08 1.74 0.42
C ALA A 40 -4.12 0.71 -0.03
N THR A 41 -3.87 0.06 -1.18
CA THR A 41 -4.80 -0.91 -1.76
C THR A 41 -4.03 -2.12 -2.28
N VAL A 42 -4.60 -3.31 -2.09
CA VAL A 42 -4.17 -4.54 -2.74
C VAL A 42 -5.15 -4.79 -3.88
N PRO A 43 -4.84 -4.39 -5.13
CA PRO A 43 -5.74 -4.65 -6.25
C PRO A 43 -5.84 -6.15 -6.53
N ASP A 44 -7.05 -6.58 -6.91
CA ASP A 44 -7.29 -7.94 -7.38
C ASP A 44 -6.79 -8.14 -8.82
N TYR A 45 -6.70 -9.40 -9.24
CA TYR A 45 -6.30 -9.72 -10.61
C TYR A 45 -7.29 -9.11 -11.62
N LEU A 46 -6.74 -8.37 -12.60
CA LEU A 46 -7.47 -7.59 -13.62
C LEU A 46 -8.21 -6.35 -13.12
N ASP A 47 -7.98 -5.94 -11.87
CA ASP A 47 -8.55 -4.70 -11.37
C ASP A 47 -7.97 -3.47 -12.11
N GLN A 48 -8.80 -2.45 -12.32
CA GLN A 48 -8.44 -1.24 -13.06
C GLN A 48 -8.70 0.00 -12.20
N VAL A 49 -7.72 0.90 -12.15
CA VAL A 49 -7.79 2.10 -11.33
C VAL A 49 -7.45 3.33 -12.16
N GLU A 50 -8.31 4.34 -12.12
CA GLU A 50 -8.02 5.68 -12.70
C GLU A 50 -7.12 6.49 -11.76
N LEU A 51 -6.14 7.20 -12.31
CA LEU A 51 -5.05 7.89 -11.59
C LEU A 51 -5.08 9.42 -11.75
#